data_AF-A0A968Q5C9-F1
#
_entry.id   AF-A0A968Q5C9-F1
#
_cell.length_a   1.000
_cell.length_b   1.000
_cell.length_c   1.000
_cell.angle_alpha   90.00
_cell.angle_beta   90.00
_cell.angle_gamma   90.00
#
_symmetry.space_group_name_H-M   'P 1'
#
loop_
_entity.id
_entity.type
_entity.pdbx_description
1 polymer ?
#
loop_
_entity_poly.entity_id
_entity_poly.type
_entity_poly.pdbx_seq_one_letter_code
_entity_poly.pdbx_strand_id
1 'polypeptide(L)'
;MSESLEGLFAQTLARRNVLKLFGFGGMATLLGYSRLSKPQPTVFQQDRLELPSQVSRSATAVVIGGGLAGLATAYELSQRGIAVTLLERSPQLGGKIASWPIQVGEDQFMMEHGFHGFFPQYYNLFSLVDELNIQQNFKSLDFYSLVYKNGYGPEVFRPSSSAFPWNIVDLAISSPNRLKWGINLTHLKHLQVFREITGFRNPQSYERLDNISVADWVADDFPRGLYDLYFLPFAKSSLNSPDALSAGELMQFFHFYFFGNPEGLAFNGTCQDMGRSLVDPLVAALKPTAARC
;
A
#
# COMPACT_ATOMS: atom_id res chain seq x y z
N MET A 1 -50.18 38.69 26.73
CA MET A 1 -49.26 37.67 27.28
C MET A 1 -49.42 36.42 26.44
N SER A 2 -48.34 36.02 25.75
CA SER A 2 -48.17 34.75 25.02
C SER A 2 -48.87 34.60 23.65
N GLU A 3 -48.65 35.54 22.72
CA GLU A 3 -47.97 35.21 21.45
C GLU A 3 -46.50 34.82 21.67
N SER A 4 -46.08 33.56 21.41
CA SER A 4 -44.65 33.23 21.15
C SER A 4 -44.35 31.76 20.75
N LEU A 5 -45.15 31.05 19.95
CA LEU A 5 -44.79 29.66 19.55
C LEU A 5 -44.91 29.32 18.06
N GLU A 6 -45.08 30.29 17.17
CA GLU A 6 -45.01 30.06 15.70
C GLU A 6 -43.86 30.81 15.00
N GLY A 7 -42.98 31.47 15.76
CA GLY A 7 -41.92 32.34 15.22
C GLY A 7 -40.52 31.73 15.05
N LEU A 8 -40.31 30.43 15.30
CA LEU A 8 -38.95 29.84 15.37
C LEU A 8 -38.61 28.81 14.28
N PHE A 9 -39.51 28.54 13.32
CA PHE A 9 -39.27 27.58 12.23
C PHE A 9 -39.44 28.14 10.81
N ALA A 10 -39.41 29.46 10.65
CA ALA A 10 -39.54 30.09 9.33
C ALA A 10 -38.40 31.09 9.05
N GLN A 11 -37.17 30.59 8.95
CA GLN A 11 -36.16 31.24 8.11
C GLN A 11 -35.87 30.35 6.90
N THR A 12 -36.58 30.71 5.85
CA THR A 12 -36.39 30.35 4.44
C THR A 12 -34.90 30.40 4.05
N LEU A 13 -34.27 29.23 4.00
CA LEU A 13 -33.13 29.00 3.10
C LEU A 13 -33.66 29.21 1.68
N ALA A 14 -33.45 30.42 1.15
CA ALA A 14 -33.96 30.83 -0.14
C ALA A 14 -33.55 29.82 -1.22
N ARG A 15 -34.55 29.28 -1.95
CA ARG A 15 -34.38 28.42 -3.14
C ARG A 15 -33.36 28.98 -4.15
N ARG A 16 -33.14 30.30 -4.13
CA ARG A 16 -32.13 31.04 -4.91
C ARG A 16 -30.67 30.72 -4.54
N ASN A 17 -30.38 30.35 -3.29
CA ASN A 17 -29.02 30.05 -2.84
C ASN A 17 -28.62 28.59 -3.12
N VAL A 18 -29.58 27.66 -3.05
CA VAL A 18 -29.38 26.27 -3.48
C VAL A 18 -29.11 26.22 -4.99
N LEU A 19 -29.88 26.97 -5.80
CA LEU A 19 -29.59 27.07 -7.24
C LEU A 19 -28.29 27.84 -7.57
N LYS A 20 -27.73 28.65 -6.67
CA LYS A 20 -26.40 29.25 -6.88
C LYS A 20 -25.26 28.29 -6.52
N LEU A 21 -25.49 27.36 -5.58
CA LEU A 21 -24.55 26.27 -5.31
C LEU A 21 -24.53 25.22 -6.43
N PHE A 22 -25.67 24.98 -7.09
CA PHE A 22 -25.80 23.97 -8.14
C PHE A 22 -25.81 24.53 -9.59
N GLY A 23 -26.10 25.81 -9.79
CA GLY A 23 -26.46 26.37 -11.11
C GLY A 23 -25.31 26.77 -12.04
N PHE A 24 -24.06 26.81 -11.56
CA PHE A 24 -22.89 26.95 -12.42
C PHE A 24 -21.87 25.80 -12.26
N GLY A 25 -22.00 25.01 -11.20
CA GLY A 25 -21.21 23.79 -10.99
C GLY A 25 -21.80 22.56 -11.65
N GLY A 26 -23.12 22.49 -11.89
CA GLY A 26 -23.83 21.26 -12.28
C GLY A 26 -23.45 20.67 -13.64
N MET A 27 -23.10 21.48 -14.63
CA MET A 27 -22.66 20.96 -15.95
C MET A 27 -21.15 20.66 -16.01
N ALA A 28 -20.33 21.33 -15.20
CA ALA A 28 -18.89 21.03 -15.10
C ALA A 28 -18.61 19.85 -14.15
N THR A 29 -19.47 19.60 -13.16
CA THR A 29 -19.35 18.44 -12.24
C THR A 29 -19.87 17.14 -12.86
N LEU A 30 -20.78 17.21 -13.84
CA LEU A 30 -21.25 16.02 -14.55
C LEU A 30 -20.36 15.59 -15.73
N LEU A 31 -19.41 16.44 -16.17
CA LEU A 31 -18.50 16.16 -17.29
C LEU A 31 -16.99 16.24 -16.92
N GLY A 32 -16.62 16.61 -15.68
CA GLY A 32 -15.27 17.11 -15.38
C GLY A 32 -14.20 16.13 -14.87
N TYR A 33 -14.55 15.00 -14.25
CA TYR A 33 -13.54 13.97 -13.90
C TYR A 33 -14.21 12.61 -13.94
N SER A 34 -13.96 11.90 -15.03
CA SER A 34 -14.53 10.59 -15.32
C SER A 34 -14.29 9.62 -14.15
N ARG A 35 -15.27 8.75 -13.89
CA ARG A 35 -15.09 7.51 -13.10
C ARG A 35 -13.95 6.60 -13.62
N LEU A 36 -13.26 6.98 -14.71
CA LEU A 36 -12.51 6.11 -15.59
C LEU A 36 -11.03 6.50 -15.76
N SER A 37 -10.61 7.70 -15.34
CA SER A 37 -9.25 8.15 -15.63
C SER A 37 -8.44 8.34 -14.35
N LYS A 38 -7.69 7.28 -14.04
CA LYS A 38 -6.60 7.23 -13.07
C LYS A 38 -5.61 8.37 -13.36
N PRO A 39 -5.29 9.27 -12.42
CA PRO A 39 -4.05 10.02 -12.52
C PRO A 39 -2.93 8.98 -12.57
N GLN A 40 -2.18 8.93 -13.67
CA GLN A 40 -1.04 8.03 -13.77
C GLN A 40 -0.20 8.22 -12.50
N PRO A 41 0.24 7.14 -11.84
CA PRO A 41 1.16 7.28 -10.71
C PRO A 41 2.27 8.21 -11.21
N THR A 42 2.68 9.19 -10.40
CA THR A 42 3.80 10.07 -10.74
C THR A 42 4.86 9.18 -11.34
N VAL A 43 5.01 9.24 -12.68
CA VAL A 43 5.80 8.26 -13.40
C VAL A 43 7.17 8.39 -12.77
N PHE A 44 7.74 7.27 -12.34
CA PHE A 44 9.15 7.23 -11.97
C PHE A 44 9.89 7.86 -13.14
N GLN A 45 10.23 9.13 -12.99
CA GLN A 45 11.02 9.83 -13.98
C GLN A 45 12.40 9.28 -13.69
N GLN A 46 12.79 8.27 -14.46
CA GLN A 46 14.11 7.70 -14.37
C GLN A 46 15.08 8.88 -14.39
N ASP A 47 15.81 9.06 -13.29
CA ASP A 47 16.89 10.02 -13.25
C ASP A 47 17.78 9.65 -14.43
N ARG A 48 17.69 10.43 -15.52
CA ARG A 48 18.59 10.34 -16.65
C ARG A 48 19.91 10.93 -16.19
N LEU A 49 20.56 10.24 -15.27
CA LEU A 49 21.98 10.34 -15.15
C LEU A 49 22.51 9.85 -16.50
N GLU A 50 23.16 10.74 -17.27
CA GLU A 50 23.88 10.41 -18.50
C GLU A 50 25.14 9.60 -18.16
N LEU A 51 24.95 8.46 -17.48
CA LEU A 51 26.01 7.57 -17.07
C LEU A 51 26.11 6.42 -18.06
N PRO A 52 27.34 5.93 -18.34
CA PRO A 52 27.54 4.73 -19.13
C PRO A 52 26.78 3.53 -18.55
N SER A 53 26.20 2.70 -19.43
CA SER A 53 25.53 1.45 -19.04
C SER A 53 26.50 0.35 -18.60
N GLN A 54 27.79 0.50 -18.90
CA GLN A 54 28.87 -0.40 -18.52
C GLN A 54 30.03 0.39 -17.93
N VAL A 55 30.73 -0.19 -16.95
CA VAL A 55 31.98 0.39 -16.45
C VAL A 55 33.10 0.29 -17.50
N SER A 56 33.87 1.36 -17.68
CA SER A 56 34.98 1.39 -18.65
C SER A 56 36.28 0.77 -18.12
N ARG A 57 36.35 0.50 -16.82
CA ARG A 57 37.48 -0.13 -16.12
C ARG A 57 36.96 -1.27 -15.27
N SER A 58 37.80 -2.27 -15.05
CA SER A 58 37.49 -3.36 -14.12
C SER A 58 37.19 -2.77 -12.73
N ALA A 59 36.03 -3.13 -12.18
CA ALA A 59 35.57 -2.67 -10.88
C ALA A 59 35.03 -3.86 -10.09
N THR A 60 35.21 -3.84 -8.78
CA THR A 60 34.71 -4.84 -7.85
C THR A 60 33.83 -4.18 -6.79
N ALA A 61 32.84 -4.91 -6.29
CA ALA A 61 31.98 -4.48 -5.20
C ALA A 61 31.71 -5.64 -4.23
N VAL A 62 31.60 -5.33 -2.95
CA VAL A 62 31.14 -6.28 -1.93
C VAL A 62 29.74 -5.86 -1.49
N VAL A 63 28.77 -6.77 -1.60
CA VAL A 63 27.40 -6.56 -1.12
C VAL A 63 27.21 -7.43 0.11
N ILE A 64 26.79 -6.82 1.22
CA ILE A 64 26.55 -7.51 2.49
C ILE A 64 25.04 -7.64 2.70
N GLY A 65 24.56 -8.88 2.79
CA GLY A 65 23.16 -9.26 2.89
C GLY A 65 22.59 -9.75 1.55
N GLY A 66 22.22 -11.02 1.49
CA GLY A 66 21.56 -11.71 0.38
C GLY A 66 20.03 -11.66 0.44
N GLY A 67 19.46 -10.63 1.08
CA GLY A 67 18.03 -10.32 0.97
C GLY A 67 17.66 -9.69 -0.38
N LEU A 68 16.37 -9.47 -0.64
CA LEU A 68 15.88 -8.91 -1.91
C LEU A 68 16.62 -7.63 -2.35
N ALA A 69 16.90 -6.70 -1.43
CA ALA A 69 17.65 -5.48 -1.73
C ALA A 69 19.11 -5.75 -2.15
N GLY A 70 19.80 -6.65 -1.47
CA GLY A 70 21.18 -7.00 -1.80
C GLY A 70 21.29 -7.83 -3.07
N LEU A 71 20.35 -8.72 -3.32
CA LEU A 71 20.26 -9.47 -4.58
C LEU A 71 19.98 -8.54 -5.76
N ALA A 72 19.03 -7.62 -5.63
CA ALA A 72 18.77 -6.60 -6.66
C ALA A 72 20.01 -5.71 -6.89
N THR A 73 20.70 -5.30 -5.83
CA THR A 73 21.95 -4.53 -5.95
C THR A 73 23.03 -5.33 -6.68
N ALA A 74 23.23 -6.60 -6.32
CA ALA A 74 24.20 -7.47 -6.98
C ALA A 74 23.87 -7.68 -8.45
N TYR A 75 22.58 -7.85 -8.77
CA TYR A 75 22.07 -7.95 -10.13
C TYR A 75 22.41 -6.69 -10.93
N GLU A 76 21.97 -5.53 -10.48
CA GLU A 76 22.22 -4.24 -11.16
C GLU A 76 23.71 -3.94 -11.38
N LEU A 77 24.54 -4.18 -10.37
CA LEU A 77 26.00 -3.99 -10.49
C LEU A 77 26.61 -4.99 -11.48
N SER A 78 26.21 -6.26 -11.44
CA SER A 78 26.72 -7.28 -12.36
C SER A 78 26.33 -6.99 -13.81
N GLN A 79 25.12 -6.46 -14.02
CA GLN A 79 24.62 -6.05 -15.33
C GLN A 79 25.42 -4.88 -15.90
N ARG A 80 26.06 -4.06 -15.06
CA ARG A 80 26.99 -2.98 -15.45
C ARG A 80 28.45 -3.42 -15.61
N GLY A 81 28.75 -4.71 -15.49
CA GLY A 81 30.10 -5.28 -15.64
C GLY A 81 30.96 -5.19 -14.38
N ILE A 82 30.38 -4.91 -13.22
CA ILE A 82 31.09 -4.87 -11.94
C ILE A 82 31.14 -6.30 -11.37
N ALA A 83 32.33 -6.74 -10.94
CA ALA A 83 32.50 -8.03 -10.27
C ALA A 83 32.01 -7.96 -8.82
N VAL A 84 30.96 -8.70 -8.49
CA VAL A 84 30.29 -8.61 -7.19
C VAL A 84 30.61 -9.82 -6.33
N THR A 85 31.07 -9.57 -5.10
CA THR A 85 31.10 -10.55 -4.03
C THR A 85 29.90 -10.33 -3.12
N LEU A 86 28.93 -11.24 -3.16
CA LEU A 86 27.77 -11.22 -2.26
C LEU A 86 28.06 -12.04 -1.00
N LEU A 87 27.92 -11.43 0.16
CA LEU A 87 28.10 -12.07 1.47
C LEU A 87 26.76 -12.16 2.19
N GLU A 88 26.30 -13.37 2.48
CA GLU A 88 25.11 -13.63 3.31
C GLU A 88 25.50 -14.48 4.51
N ARG A 89 24.95 -14.16 5.68
CA ARG A 89 25.20 -14.86 6.94
C ARG A 89 24.34 -16.12 7.05
N SER A 90 23.09 -16.05 6.58
CA SER A 90 22.10 -17.12 6.58
C SER A 90 22.50 -18.22 5.59
N PRO A 91 22.15 -19.49 5.87
CA PRO A 91 22.29 -20.56 4.89
C PRO A 91 21.36 -20.41 3.67
N GLN A 92 20.36 -19.51 3.72
CA GLN A 92 19.47 -19.21 2.60
C GLN A 92 19.56 -17.75 2.15
N LEU A 93 19.44 -17.53 0.84
CA LEU A 93 19.23 -16.22 0.24
C LEU A 93 17.74 -15.83 0.31
N GLY A 94 17.44 -14.56 0.06
CA GLY A 94 16.08 -13.99 0.08
C GLY A 94 15.78 -13.19 1.36
N GLY A 95 16.50 -13.42 2.46
CA GLY A 95 16.27 -12.70 3.72
C GLY A 95 14.83 -12.84 4.20
N LYS A 96 14.08 -11.73 4.28
CA LYS A 96 12.66 -11.76 4.70
C LYS A 96 11.73 -12.48 3.73
N ILE A 97 12.15 -12.75 2.49
CA ILE A 97 11.41 -13.55 1.50
C ILE A 97 12.04 -14.94 1.29
N ALA A 98 12.93 -15.39 2.18
CA ALA A 98 13.56 -16.70 2.04
C ALA A 98 12.55 -17.84 2.21
N SER A 99 12.78 -18.94 1.50
CA SER A 99 12.10 -20.22 1.68
C SER A 99 13.12 -21.33 1.95
N TRP A 100 12.70 -22.37 2.67
CA TRP A 100 13.55 -23.53 3.00
C TRP A 100 12.72 -24.80 3.16
N PRO A 101 13.28 -25.97 2.82
CA PRO A 101 12.58 -27.23 3.03
C PRO A 101 12.47 -27.56 4.53
N ILE A 102 11.33 -28.12 4.92
CA ILE A 102 11.10 -28.70 6.24
C ILE A 102 10.52 -30.11 6.09
N GLN A 103 10.84 -30.97 7.04
CA GLN A 103 10.26 -32.31 7.13
C GLN A 103 9.09 -32.30 8.12
N VAL A 104 7.92 -32.78 7.71
CA VAL A 104 6.74 -32.92 8.58
C VAL A 104 6.19 -34.34 8.43
N GLY A 105 6.53 -35.21 9.39
CA GLY A 105 6.25 -36.63 9.27
C GLY A 105 7.07 -37.26 8.14
N GLU A 106 6.41 -37.95 7.20
CA GLU A 106 7.03 -38.54 6.01
C GLU A 106 7.11 -37.57 4.82
N ASP A 107 6.43 -36.42 4.90
CA ASP A 107 6.34 -35.44 3.82
C ASP A 107 7.34 -34.29 3.97
N GLN A 108 7.80 -33.76 2.83
CA GLN A 108 8.64 -32.57 2.76
C GLN A 108 7.85 -31.38 2.23
N PHE A 109 7.90 -30.25 2.95
CA PHE A 109 7.24 -29.00 2.58
C PHE A 109 8.27 -27.89 2.38
N MET A 110 7.88 -26.84 1.65
CA MET A 110 8.61 -25.58 1.65
C MET A 110 8.00 -24.66 2.70
N MET A 111 8.81 -24.24 3.66
CA MET A 111 8.49 -23.18 4.60
C MET A 111 8.94 -21.85 4.02
N GLU A 112 8.20 -20.79 4.34
CA GLU A 112 8.55 -19.42 3.98
C GLU A 112 8.66 -18.56 5.23
N HIS A 113 9.53 -17.55 5.19
CA HIS A 113 9.69 -16.63 6.31
C HIS A 113 8.38 -15.92 6.68
N GLY A 114 7.53 -15.62 5.70
CA GLY A 114 6.24 -14.99 5.96
C GLY A 114 5.40 -14.84 4.71
N PHE A 115 4.15 -14.46 4.92
CA PHE A 115 3.23 -14.11 3.85
C PHE A 115 3.61 -12.77 3.21
N HIS A 116 3.69 -12.72 1.88
CA HIS A 116 3.95 -11.49 1.14
C HIS A 116 2.91 -11.29 0.03
N GLY A 117 2.34 -10.08 -0.01
CA GLY A 117 1.52 -9.60 -1.12
C GLY A 117 2.33 -8.64 -2.00
N PHE A 118 2.21 -8.80 -3.32
CA PHE A 118 2.90 -7.97 -4.31
C PHE A 118 1.95 -6.97 -4.94
N PHE A 119 1.95 -5.74 -4.45
CA PHE A 119 1.05 -4.69 -4.91
C PHE A 119 1.47 -4.15 -6.29
N PRO A 120 0.54 -3.85 -7.21
CA PRO A 120 0.85 -3.31 -8.54
C PRO A 120 1.74 -2.05 -8.54
N GLN A 121 1.82 -1.34 -7.41
CA GLN A 121 2.64 -0.14 -7.23
C GLN A 121 4.11 -0.44 -6.92
N TYR A 122 4.51 -1.71 -6.79
CA TYR A 122 5.92 -2.11 -6.63
C TYR A 122 6.68 -2.03 -7.96
N TYR A 123 6.76 -0.83 -8.55
CA TYR A 123 7.29 -0.61 -9.90
C TYR A 123 8.73 -1.12 -10.07
N ASN A 124 9.60 -0.88 -9.08
CA ASN A 124 10.99 -1.35 -9.14
C ASN A 124 11.08 -2.88 -9.15
N LEU A 125 10.25 -3.54 -8.33
CA LEU A 125 10.20 -4.99 -8.30
C LEU A 125 9.65 -5.56 -9.61
N PHE A 126 8.56 -4.98 -10.12
CA PHE A 126 7.96 -5.49 -11.36
C PHE A 126 8.82 -5.21 -12.59
N SER A 127 9.61 -4.13 -12.60
CA SER A 127 10.67 -3.92 -13.61
C SER A 127 11.68 -5.07 -13.58
N LEU A 128 12.17 -5.45 -12.39
CA LEU A 128 13.09 -6.57 -12.24
C LEU A 128 12.46 -7.91 -12.64
N VAL A 129 11.19 -8.14 -12.27
CA VAL A 129 10.41 -9.32 -12.69
C VAL A 129 10.28 -9.38 -14.21
N ASP A 130 10.09 -8.23 -14.86
CA ASP A 130 10.00 -8.14 -16.32
C ASP A 130 11.34 -8.44 -16.99
N GLU A 131 12.43 -7.85 -16.48
CA GLU A 131 13.80 -8.09 -16.97
C GLU A 131 14.22 -9.57 -16.86
N LEU A 132 13.80 -10.23 -15.78
CA LEU A 132 14.05 -11.65 -15.54
C LEU A 132 13.10 -12.58 -16.32
N ASN A 133 12.05 -12.05 -16.96
CA ASN A 133 11.00 -12.82 -17.65
C ASN A 133 10.31 -13.86 -16.74
N ILE A 134 9.93 -13.43 -15.53
CA ILE A 134 9.32 -14.30 -14.50
C ILE A 134 7.90 -13.85 -14.11
N GLN A 135 7.21 -13.10 -14.98
CA GLN A 135 5.85 -12.60 -14.72
C GLN A 135 4.86 -13.73 -14.44
N GLN A 136 5.02 -14.87 -15.11
CA GLN A 136 4.21 -16.09 -14.94
C GLN A 136 4.31 -16.70 -13.53
N ASN A 137 5.31 -16.32 -12.74
CA ASN A 137 5.46 -16.78 -11.36
C ASN A 137 4.53 -16.03 -10.40
N PHE A 138 3.83 -15.00 -10.87
CA PHE A 138 2.90 -14.20 -10.08
C PHE A 138 1.47 -14.37 -10.58
N LYS A 139 0.53 -14.41 -9.64
CA LYS A 139 -0.90 -14.53 -9.91
C LYS A 139 -1.67 -13.48 -9.13
N SER A 140 -2.55 -12.76 -9.82
CA SER A 140 -3.48 -11.83 -9.18
C SER A 140 -4.43 -12.55 -8.24
N LEU A 141 -4.67 -11.97 -7.07
CA LEU A 141 -5.70 -12.40 -6.13
C LEU A 141 -6.95 -11.55 -6.36
N ASP A 142 -8.08 -12.21 -6.61
CA ASP A 142 -9.34 -11.53 -6.96
C ASP A 142 -9.97 -10.79 -5.78
N PHE A 143 -9.68 -11.24 -4.55
CA PHE A 143 -10.16 -10.64 -3.32
C PHE A 143 -9.31 -11.05 -2.12
N TYR A 144 -9.44 -10.28 -1.05
CA TYR A 144 -8.92 -10.60 0.28
C TYR A 144 -9.99 -10.30 1.32
N SER A 145 -10.10 -11.15 2.34
CA SER A 145 -11.16 -11.08 3.34
C SER A 145 -10.61 -10.90 4.75
N LEU A 146 -11.22 -9.97 5.48
CA LEU A 146 -11.07 -9.84 6.93
C LEU A 146 -12.28 -10.48 7.62
N VAL A 147 -12.00 -11.45 8.48
CA VAL A 147 -13.02 -12.16 9.26
C VAL A 147 -12.90 -11.78 10.73
N TYR A 148 -14.00 -11.35 11.32
CA TYR A 148 -14.06 -10.89 12.70
C TYR A 148 -14.74 -11.93 13.57
N LYS A 149 -14.20 -12.15 14.77
CA LYS A 149 -14.76 -13.12 15.73
C LYS A 149 -16.18 -12.74 16.17
N ASN A 150 -16.41 -11.47 16.50
CA ASN A 150 -17.69 -10.94 16.99
C ASN A 150 -17.87 -9.48 16.54
N GLY A 151 -19.11 -8.99 16.52
CA GLY A 151 -19.44 -7.56 16.37
C GLY A 151 -19.52 -7.07 14.91
N TYR A 152 -18.72 -7.62 14.01
CA TYR A 152 -18.65 -7.22 12.60
C TYR A 152 -18.88 -8.42 11.67
N GLY A 153 -19.51 -8.17 10.52
CA GLY A 153 -19.50 -9.11 9.39
C GLY A 153 -18.15 -9.12 8.68
N PRO A 154 -17.85 -10.09 7.81
CA PRO A 154 -16.60 -10.10 7.07
C PRO A 154 -16.50 -8.88 6.14
N GLU A 155 -15.32 -8.26 6.08
CA GLU A 155 -15.00 -7.26 5.05
C GLU A 155 -14.29 -7.97 3.90
N VAL A 156 -14.74 -7.74 2.67
CA VAL A 156 -14.14 -8.36 1.47
C VAL A 156 -13.64 -7.25 0.56
N PHE A 157 -12.33 -7.10 0.50
CA PHE A 157 -11.65 -6.15 -0.36
C PHE A 157 -11.48 -6.76 -1.75
N ARG A 158 -11.76 -5.95 -2.75
CA ARG A 158 -11.56 -6.29 -4.16
C ARG A 158 -10.77 -5.17 -4.83
N PRO A 159 -9.94 -5.50 -5.84
CA PRO A 159 -9.37 -4.51 -6.73
C PRO A 159 -10.47 -3.57 -7.26
N SER A 160 -10.18 -2.27 -7.27
CA SER A 160 -11.06 -1.25 -7.85
C SER A 160 -10.25 -0.33 -8.75
N SER A 161 -10.83 0.02 -9.89
CA SER A 161 -10.25 0.96 -10.85
C SER A 161 -10.84 2.37 -10.72
N SER A 162 -11.78 2.59 -9.80
CA SER A 162 -12.43 3.88 -9.58
C SER A 162 -11.45 4.91 -9.01
N ALA A 163 -11.31 6.07 -9.63
CA ALA A 163 -10.46 7.14 -9.08
C ALA A 163 -11.07 7.75 -7.79
N PHE A 164 -10.23 8.34 -6.95
CA PHE A 164 -10.70 9.11 -5.79
C PHE A 164 -11.61 10.27 -6.22
N PRO A 165 -12.75 10.52 -5.54
CA PRO A 165 -13.23 9.87 -4.30
C PRO A 165 -14.11 8.62 -4.50
N TRP A 166 -14.33 8.17 -5.74
CA TRP A 166 -15.27 7.10 -6.07
C TRP A 166 -14.87 5.74 -5.52
N ASN A 167 -13.57 5.41 -5.47
CA ASN A 167 -13.09 4.20 -4.77
C ASN A 167 -13.55 4.11 -3.31
N ILE A 168 -13.57 5.24 -2.58
CA ILE A 168 -14.02 5.26 -1.19
C ILE A 168 -15.54 5.08 -1.11
N VAL A 169 -16.28 5.65 -2.06
CA VAL A 169 -17.72 5.43 -2.18
C VAL A 169 -18.02 3.96 -2.49
N ASP A 170 -17.28 3.35 -3.40
CA ASP A 170 -17.42 1.93 -3.75
C ASP A 170 -17.09 1.03 -2.56
N LEU A 171 -16.04 1.37 -1.80
CA LEU A 171 -15.72 0.69 -0.55
C LEU A 171 -16.86 0.81 0.47
N ALA A 172 -17.43 2.01 0.63
CA ALA A 172 -18.55 2.24 1.54
C ALA A 172 -19.81 1.47 1.13
N ILE A 173 -20.12 1.40 -0.17
CA ILE A 173 -21.28 0.66 -0.68
C ILE A 173 -21.08 -0.85 -0.51
N SER A 174 -19.87 -1.35 -0.79
CA SER A 174 -19.55 -2.78 -0.73
C SER A 174 -19.38 -3.31 0.70
N SER A 175 -19.02 -2.45 1.66
CA SER A 175 -18.89 -2.83 3.06
C SER A 175 -20.24 -3.21 3.70
N PRO A 176 -20.39 -4.44 4.24
CA PRO A 176 -21.56 -4.80 5.03
C PRO A 176 -21.57 -4.09 6.40
N ASN A 177 -20.43 -3.56 6.86
CA ASN A 177 -20.29 -2.87 8.14
C ASN A 177 -20.31 -1.34 8.02
N ARG A 178 -20.63 -0.75 6.87
CA ARG A 178 -20.61 0.71 6.65
C ARG A 178 -21.32 1.55 7.72
N LEU A 179 -22.44 1.05 8.25
CA LEU A 179 -23.20 1.74 9.31
C LEU A 179 -22.54 1.63 10.69
N LYS A 180 -21.59 0.71 10.85
CA LYS A 180 -20.83 0.47 12.08
C LYS A 180 -19.49 1.18 12.10
N TRP A 181 -19.12 1.93 11.06
CA TRP A 181 -17.84 2.69 11.03
C TRP A 181 -17.74 3.74 12.14
N GLY A 182 -18.88 4.19 12.69
CA GLY A 182 -18.90 5.15 13.80
C GLY A 182 -18.44 6.55 13.40
N ILE A 183 -18.48 6.90 12.10
CA ILE A 183 -18.10 8.23 11.63
C ILE A 183 -19.23 9.22 11.92
N ASN A 184 -18.92 10.26 12.68
CA ASN A 184 -19.79 11.39 12.91
C ASN A 184 -19.25 12.62 12.16
N LEU A 185 -19.91 13.01 11.06
CA LEU A 185 -19.47 14.11 10.20
C LEU A 185 -19.64 15.50 10.85
N THR A 186 -20.36 15.62 11.97
CA THR A 186 -20.44 16.88 12.72
C THR A 186 -19.31 17.03 13.72
N HIS A 187 -18.50 15.98 13.94
CA HIS A 187 -17.41 15.99 14.89
C HIS A 187 -16.07 16.28 14.21
N LEU A 188 -15.39 17.35 14.64
CA LEU A 188 -14.15 17.82 14.00
C LEU A 188 -13.01 16.78 14.07
N LYS A 189 -12.90 16.03 15.18
CA LYS A 189 -11.88 14.97 15.32
C LYS A 189 -12.09 13.81 14.34
N HIS A 190 -13.35 13.49 14.00
CA HIS A 190 -13.63 12.45 12.98
C HIS A 190 -13.28 12.94 11.58
N LEU A 191 -13.49 14.23 11.28
CA LEU A 191 -13.07 14.84 10.02
C LEU A 191 -11.54 14.95 9.91
N GLN A 192 -10.82 15.06 11.03
CA GLN A 192 -9.37 15.09 11.05
C GLN A 192 -8.75 13.84 10.43
N VAL A 193 -9.34 12.66 10.64
CA VAL A 193 -8.87 11.39 10.05
C VAL A 193 -8.83 11.49 8.52
N PHE A 194 -9.93 11.95 7.91
CA PHE A 194 -10.00 12.13 6.46
C PHE A 194 -9.05 13.22 5.98
N ARG A 195 -8.87 14.29 6.77
CA ARG A 195 -7.91 15.36 6.45
C ARG A 195 -6.48 14.83 6.44
N GLU A 196 -6.05 14.07 7.44
CA GLU A 196 -4.67 13.57 7.51
C GLU A 196 -4.39 12.54 6.40
N ILE A 197 -5.38 11.71 6.03
CA ILE A 197 -5.24 10.76 4.91
C ILE A 197 -5.24 11.51 3.58
N THR A 198 -6.27 12.30 3.27
CA THR A 198 -6.39 12.96 1.95
C THR A 198 -5.32 14.04 1.73
N GLY A 199 -4.94 14.74 2.79
CA GLY A 199 -3.98 15.83 2.76
C GLY A 199 -2.55 15.40 3.09
N PHE A 200 -2.23 14.11 3.09
CA PHE A 200 -0.89 13.63 3.43
C PHE A 200 0.18 14.24 2.50
N ARG A 201 1.25 14.80 3.09
CA ARG A 201 2.39 15.36 2.36
C ARG A 201 3.69 15.05 3.08
N ASN A 202 4.69 14.60 2.33
CA ASN A 202 6.04 14.40 2.83
C ASN A 202 6.86 15.69 2.63
N PRO A 203 7.53 16.25 3.66
CA PRO A 203 7.68 15.74 5.04
C PRO A 203 6.63 16.24 6.04
N GLN A 204 5.79 17.21 5.69
CA GLN A 204 5.01 17.99 6.66
C GLN A 204 4.04 17.15 7.52
N SER A 205 3.49 16.06 6.98
CA SER A 205 2.62 15.16 7.74
C SER A 205 3.41 14.35 8.78
N TYR A 206 4.63 13.92 8.46
CA TYR A 206 5.49 13.21 9.41
C TYR A 206 5.90 14.13 10.58
N GLU A 207 6.24 15.39 10.31
CA GLU A 207 6.55 16.35 11.38
C GLU A 207 5.45 16.46 12.46
N ARG A 208 4.18 16.26 12.07
CA ARG A 208 3.04 16.31 13.00
C ARG A 208 2.71 14.97 13.66
N LEU A 209 2.90 13.86 12.95
CA LEU A 209 2.30 12.57 13.31
C LEU A 209 3.34 11.49 13.67
N ASP A 210 4.61 11.67 13.34
CA ASP A 210 5.59 10.57 13.40
C ASP A 210 5.94 10.14 14.82
N ASN A 211 5.89 11.09 15.77
CA ASN A 211 6.15 10.85 17.19
C ASN A 211 4.91 10.44 17.98
N ILE A 212 3.79 10.14 17.31
CA ILE A 212 2.53 9.71 17.95
C ILE A 212 2.29 8.26 17.53
N SER A 213 2.11 7.36 18.51
CA SER A 213 1.74 5.98 18.18
C SER A 213 0.31 5.93 17.64
N VAL A 214 -0.01 4.92 16.83
CA VAL A 214 -1.38 4.69 16.37
C VAL A 214 -2.33 4.50 17.55
N ALA A 215 -1.89 3.79 18.59
CA ALA A 215 -2.67 3.59 19.82
C ALA A 215 -3.01 4.92 20.51
N ASP A 216 -2.03 5.81 20.66
CA ASP A 216 -2.23 7.14 21.26
C ASP A 216 -3.12 8.03 20.38
N TRP A 217 -2.92 7.98 19.06
CA TRP A 217 -3.67 8.81 18.12
C TRP A 217 -5.16 8.46 18.10
N VAL A 218 -5.52 7.18 18.32
CA VAL A 218 -6.91 6.70 18.39
C VAL A 218 -7.44 6.57 19.83
N ALA A 219 -6.69 7.02 20.84
CA ALA A 219 -7.06 6.83 22.26
C ALA A 219 -8.33 7.61 22.63
N ASP A 220 -8.46 8.84 22.11
CA ASP A 220 -9.56 9.76 22.39
C ASP A 220 -10.80 9.46 21.52
N ASP A 221 -11.50 10.51 21.10
CA ASP A 221 -12.62 10.51 20.20
C ASP A 221 -12.16 10.22 18.76
N PHE A 222 -12.20 8.93 18.43
CA PHE A 222 -11.90 8.36 17.12
C PHE A 222 -13.08 7.46 16.69
N PRO A 223 -13.44 7.40 15.39
CA PRO A 223 -14.45 6.46 14.90
C PRO A 223 -14.02 5.01 15.13
N ARG A 224 -14.43 4.42 16.27
CA ARG A 224 -13.96 3.09 16.73
C ARG A 224 -14.19 1.99 15.69
N GLY A 225 -15.33 2.00 15.01
CA GLY A 225 -15.59 1.04 13.95
C GLY A 225 -14.61 1.14 12.78
N LEU A 226 -14.25 2.36 12.35
CA LEU A 226 -13.24 2.58 11.31
C LEU A 226 -11.87 2.03 11.76
N TYR A 227 -11.52 2.22 13.04
CA TYR A 227 -10.29 1.65 13.59
C TYR A 227 -10.31 0.12 13.58
N ASP A 228 -11.36 -0.47 14.14
CA ASP A 228 -11.48 -1.94 14.27
C ASP A 228 -11.54 -2.65 12.91
N LEU A 229 -12.22 -2.05 11.93
CA LEU A 229 -12.49 -2.66 10.62
C LEU A 229 -11.37 -2.45 9.60
N TYR A 230 -10.57 -1.39 9.74
CA TYR A 230 -9.55 -1.04 8.76
C TYR A 230 -8.20 -0.81 9.43
N PHE A 231 -8.06 0.16 10.33
CA PHE A 231 -6.72 0.57 10.77
C PHE A 231 -6.02 -0.52 11.59
N LEU A 232 -6.72 -1.16 12.51
CA LEU A 232 -6.15 -2.21 13.36
C LEU A 232 -5.72 -3.46 12.57
N PRO A 233 -6.54 -4.02 11.66
CA PRO A 233 -6.12 -5.11 10.79
C PRO A 233 -4.86 -4.79 9.98
N PHE A 234 -4.83 -3.65 9.27
CA PHE A 234 -3.67 -3.27 8.45
C PHE A 234 -2.44 -2.94 9.28
N ALA A 235 -2.59 -2.30 10.45
CA ALA A 235 -1.48 -2.09 11.37
C ALA A 235 -0.84 -3.43 11.77
N LYS A 236 -1.65 -4.42 12.15
CA LYS A 236 -1.15 -5.73 12.62
C LYS A 236 -0.61 -6.63 11.52
N SER A 237 -1.23 -6.65 10.34
CA SER A 237 -0.86 -7.57 9.26
C SER A 237 0.26 -7.04 8.37
N SER A 238 0.34 -5.73 8.19
CA SER A 238 1.18 -5.12 7.14
C SER A 238 2.26 -4.22 7.70
N LEU A 239 2.04 -3.62 8.87
CA LEU A 239 2.94 -2.64 9.46
C LEU A 239 3.55 -3.17 10.78
N ASN A 240 3.14 -2.61 11.92
CA ASN A 240 3.69 -2.93 13.23
C ASN A 240 2.61 -2.81 14.32
N SER A 241 2.93 -3.23 15.56
CA SER A 241 1.99 -3.10 16.69
C SER A 241 1.52 -1.65 16.84
N PRO A 242 0.21 -1.40 17.04
CA PRO A 242 -0.32 -0.03 17.17
C PRO A 242 0.37 0.83 18.24
N ASP A 243 0.89 0.21 19.29
CA ASP A 243 1.58 0.90 20.40
C ASP A 243 2.95 1.46 20.01
N ALA A 244 3.56 0.95 18.93
CA ALA A 244 4.87 1.38 18.43
C ALA A 244 4.82 1.95 17.02
N LEU A 245 3.71 1.76 16.30
CA LEU A 245 3.54 2.21 14.93
C LEU A 245 3.30 3.72 14.89
N SER A 246 4.10 4.46 14.13
CA SER A 246 3.91 5.88 13.83
C SER A 246 2.54 6.11 13.17
N ALA A 247 1.76 7.06 13.70
CA ALA A 247 0.52 7.51 13.09
C ALA A 247 0.79 8.11 11.70
N GLY A 248 1.94 8.76 11.51
CA GLY A 248 2.39 9.27 10.21
C GLY A 248 2.53 8.15 9.19
N GLU A 249 3.17 7.04 9.57
CA GLU A 249 3.35 5.88 8.69
C GLU A 249 2.02 5.21 8.33
N LEU A 250 1.10 5.10 9.30
CA LEU A 250 -0.25 4.60 9.04
C LEU A 250 -1.00 5.51 8.05
N MET A 251 -0.95 6.83 8.25
CA MET A 251 -1.62 7.78 7.34
C MET A 251 -1.00 7.78 5.94
N GLN A 252 0.32 7.63 5.84
CA GLN A 252 1.01 7.47 4.57
C GLN A 252 0.52 6.22 3.83
N PHE A 253 0.42 5.09 4.53
CA PHE A 253 -0.06 3.83 3.99
C PHE A 253 -1.50 3.97 3.44
N PHE A 254 -2.44 4.50 4.23
CA PHE A 254 -3.82 4.70 3.77
C PHE A 254 -3.93 5.75 2.67
N HIS A 255 -3.13 6.82 2.74
CA HIS A 255 -3.07 7.80 1.67
C HIS A 255 -2.64 7.14 0.37
N PHE A 256 -1.54 6.39 0.37
CA PHE A 256 -0.99 5.80 -0.84
C PHE A 256 -1.87 4.67 -1.39
N TYR A 257 -2.22 3.67 -0.57
CA TYR A 257 -2.87 2.44 -1.03
C TYR A 257 -4.40 2.51 -1.12
N PHE A 258 -5.06 3.42 -0.39
CA PHE A 258 -6.53 3.51 -0.44
C PHE A 258 -7.01 4.73 -1.19
N PHE A 259 -6.36 5.89 -1.01
CA PHE A 259 -6.86 7.15 -1.56
C PHE A 259 -6.14 7.54 -2.86
N GLY A 260 -4.82 7.38 -2.91
CA GLY A 260 -3.98 7.77 -4.05
C GLY A 260 -3.93 6.71 -5.15
N ASN A 261 -4.06 5.43 -4.80
CA ASN A 261 -4.00 4.32 -5.75
C ASN A 261 -5.18 3.37 -5.52
N PRO A 262 -6.23 3.38 -6.36
CA PRO A 262 -7.43 2.57 -6.11
C PRO A 262 -7.19 1.05 -6.26
N GLU A 263 -6.14 0.68 -7.01
CA GLU A 263 -5.63 -0.70 -7.10
C GLU A 263 -4.78 -1.09 -5.89
N GLY A 264 -4.61 -0.24 -4.86
CA GLY A 264 -3.78 -0.57 -3.70
C GLY A 264 -4.38 -1.65 -2.80
N LEU A 265 -5.61 -2.10 -3.10
CA LEU A 265 -6.21 -3.31 -2.54
C LEU A 265 -5.99 -4.56 -3.40
N ALA A 266 -5.48 -4.39 -4.63
CA ALA A 266 -5.03 -5.49 -5.45
C ALA A 266 -3.62 -5.89 -5.04
N PHE A 267 -3.36 -7.18 -4.93
CA PHE A 267 -2.01 -7.69 -4.83
C PHE A 267 -1.90 -9.08 -5.46
N ASN A 268 -0.73 -9.37 -6.01
CA ASN A 268 -0.40 -10.68 -6.54
C ASN A 268 0.18 -11.56 -5.42
N GLY A 269 -0.05 -12.86 -5.52
CA GLY A 269 0.71 -13.89 -4.82
C GLY A 269 1.66 -14.62 -5.77
N THR A 270 2.61 -15.38 -5.23
CA THR A 270 3.46 -16.26 -6.03
C THR A 270 2.74 -17.57 -6.37
N CYS A 271 3.06 -18.15 -7.53
CA CYS A 271 2.55 -19.44 -7.96
C CYS A 271 3.18 -20.63 -7.20
N GLN A 272 4.39 -20.43 -6.65
CA GLN A 272 5.11 -21.36 -5.79
C GLN A 272 5.67 -20.62 -4.58
N ASP A 273 6.58 -21.23 -3.83
CA ASP A 273 7.33 -20.54 -2.79
C ASP A 273 8.17 -19.38 -3.38
N MET A 274 8.46 -18.38 -2.55
CA MET A 274 9.20 -17.15 -2.86
C MET A 274 10.60 -17.43 -3.38
N GLY A 275 11.23 -18.49 -2.85
CA GLY A 275 12.50 -19.02 -3.32
C GLY A 275 12.43 -19.27 -4.82
N ARG A 276 11.61 -20.24 -5.21
CA ARG A 276 11.47 -20.63 -6.62
C ARG A 276 10.87 -19.55 -7.50
N SER A 277 9.96 -18.74 -6.96
CA SER A 277 9.20 -17.76 -7.75
C SER A 277 9.97 -16.48 -8.03
N LEU A 278 10.91 -16.08 -7.17
CA LEU A 278 11.59 -14.80 -7.26
C LEU A 278 13.09 -14.86 -6.93
N VAL A 279 13.47 -15.51 -5.81
CA VAL A 279 14.88 -15.51 -5.35
C VAL A 279 15.77 -16.33 -6.27
N ASP A 280 15.41 -17.57 -6.58
CA ASP A 280 16.21 -18.48 -7.41
C ASP A 280 16.40 -17.94 -8.84
N PRO A 281 15.36 -17.41 -9.53
CA PRO A 281 15.57 -16.76 -10.82
C PRO A 281 16.52 -15.56 -10.75
N LEU A 282 16.40 -14.73 -9.72
CA LEU A 282 17.28 -13.57 -9.52
C LEU A 282 18.73 -14.01 -9.29
N VAL A 283 18.94 -15.06 -8.48
CA VAL A 283 20.27 -15.64 -8.23
C VAL A 283 20.83 -16.28 -9.48
N ALA A 284 20.02 -17.02 -10.25
CA ALA A 284 20.43 -17.63 -11.51
C ALA A 284 20.83 -16.60 -12.57
N ALA A 285 20.25 -15.40 -12.51
CA ALA A 285 20.60 -14.29 -13.38
C ALA A 285 21.90 -13.57 -12.98
N LEU A 286 22.41 -13.80 -11.76
CA LEU A 286 23.75 -13.33 -11.38
C LEU A 286 24.78 -14.12 -12.18
N LYS A 287 25.40 -13.46 -13.17
CA LYS A 287 26.50 -14.06 -13.92
C LYS A 287 27.63 -14.36 -12.94
N PRO A 288 28.20 -15.58 -12.92
CA PRO A 288 29.47 -15.80 -12.26
C PRO A 288 30.48 -14.88 -12.93
N THR A 289 30.81 -13.77 -12.27
CA THR A 289 31.92 -12.95 -12.70
C THR A 289 33.16 -13.78 -12.42
N ALA A 290 34.01 -13.96 -13.43
CA ALA A 290 35.22 -14.76 -13.34
C ALA A 290 36.15 -14.17 -12.27
N ALA A 291 35.94 -14.55 -11.02
CA ALA A 291 36.80 -14.27 -9.88
C ALA A 291 37.41 -15.61 -9.45
N ARG A 292 38.74 -15.63 -9.56
CA ARG A 292 39.63 -16.79 -9.44
C ARG A 292 39.62 -17.36 -8.02
N CYS A 293 39.88 -18.67 -7.96
CA CYS A 293 40.16 -19.44 -6.75
C CYS A 293 41.17 -18.76 -5.81
#